data_AF-A0AAN4KLC3-F1
#
_entry.id   AF-A0AAN4KLC3-F1
#
_cell.length_a   1.000
_cell.length_b   1.000
_cell.length_c   1.000
_cell.angle_alpha   90.00
_cell.angle_beta   90.00
_cell.angle_gamma   90.00
#
_symmetry.space_group_name_H-M   'P 1'
#
loop_
_entity.id
_entity.type
_entity.pdbx_description
1 polymer ?
#
loop_
_entity_poly.entity_id
_entity_poly.type
_entity_poly.pdbx_seq_one_letter_code
_entity_poly.pdbx_strand_id
1 'polypeptide(L)'
;MAKNFLKNEVAVKMTMVGFGQAGTRMVDKFAEYTHTDGTAVYNCLALNSNDGDLAELKNVPKSNQVSLKLGGLGKNPERAVKVLDSNEEAKEKLKEFITERVRPTDELVLFFAGLGGGTGTSTIIKAIEEFSAFHNKPVIRQELQKVAQLYPMAEIKANQAKFARIAFENAIERKDFIKMGIVVTLPVRADGPDVLRK
;
A
#
# COMPACT_ATOMS: atom_id res chain seq x y z
N MET A 1 11.96 -37.97 -5.67
CA MET A 1 11.30 -36.84 -6.38
C MET A 1 10.91 -35.64 -5.50
N ALA A 2 10.79 -35.76 -4.17
CA ALA A 2 10.35 -34.63 -3.32
C ALA A 2 11.37 -33.47 -3.12
N LYS A 3 12.66 -33.66 -3.41
CA LYS A 3 13.71 -32.66 -3.17
C LYS A 3 13.70 -31.44 -4.12
N ASN A 4 12.96 -31.49 -5.24
CA ASN A 4 12.95 -30.40 -6.22
C ASN A 4 12.00 -29.25 -5.88
N PHE A 5 10.93 -29.49 -5.11
CA PHE A 5 9.96 -28.42 -4.77
C PHE A 5 10.54 -27.34 -3.85
N LEU A 6 11.58 -27.66 -3.08
CA LEU A 6 12.23 -26.74 -2.14
C LEU A 6 13.12 -25.70 -2.84
N LYS A 7 13.42 -25.86 -4.13
CA LYS A 7 14.26 -24.94 -4.93
C LYS A 7 13.46 -24.15 -5.96
N ASN A 8 12.14 -24.22 -5.93
CA ASN A 8 11.31 -23.54 -6.91
C ASN A 8 11.15 -22.06 -6.53
N GLU A 9 11.24 -21.20 -7.54
CA GLU A 9 10.85 -19.80 -7.44
C GLU A 9 9.33 -19.68 -7.26
N VAL A 10 8.90 -18.60 -6.62
CA VAL A 10 7.47 -18.27 -6.54
C VAL A 10 6.93 -17.94 -7.93
N ALA A 11 5.67 -18.30 -8.17
CA ALA A 11 5.00 -18.00 -9.43
C ALA A 11 4.78 -16.49 -9.66
N VAL A 12 4.66 -15.72 -8.57
CA VAL A 12 4.49 -14.27 -8.60
C VAL A 12 5.38 -13.65 -7.52
N LYS A 13 6.29 -12.76 -7.92
CA LYS A 13 7.07 -11.97 -6.97
C LYS A 13 6.23 -10.84 -6.42
N MET A 14 6.11 -10.77 -5.10
CA MET A 14 5.22 -9.83 -4.43
C MET A 14 5.95 -9.03 -3.35
N THR A 15 5.73 -7.72 -3.35
CA THR A 15 6.00 -6.86 -2.19
C THR A 15 4.73 -6.74 -1.36
N MET A 16 4.81 -7.02 -0.07
CA MET A 16 3.68 -7.02 0.86
C MET A 16 3.88 -5.95 1.93
N VAL A 17 2.90 -5.06 2.04
CA VAL A 17 2.98 -3.87 2.89
C VAL A 17 1.83 -3.85 3.89
N GLY A 18 2.15 -3.98 5.17
CA GLY A 18 1.17 -4.03 6.25
C GLY A 18 0.98 -2.67 6.92
N PHE A 19 -0.26 -2.25 7.08
CA PHE A 19 -0.64 -0.98 7.71
C PHE A 19 -1.47 -1.19 8.97
N GLY A 20 -1.00 -0.60 10.08
CA GLY A 20 -1.60 -0.78 11.40
C GLY A 20 -1.53 -2.22 11.91
N GLN A 21 -1.99 -2.46 13.13
CA GLN A 21 -1.76 -3.73 13.84
C GLN A 21 -2.24 -4.98 13.07
N ALA A 22 -3.44 -4.95 12.50
CA ALA A 22 -3.96 -6.09 11.72
C ALA A 22 -3.16 -6.29 10.43
N GLY A 23 -2.85 -5.22 9.70
CA GLY A 23 -2.10 -5.26 8.45
C GLY A 23 -0.69 -5.82 8.65
N THR A 24 0.03 -5.29 9.64
CA THR A 24 1.41 -5.71 9.94
C THR A 24 1.49 -7.16 10.40
N ARG A 25 0.52 -7.65 11.20
CA ARG A 25 0.46 -9.07 11.60
C ARG A 25 0.14 -10.01 10.43
N MET A 26 -0.70 -9.59 9.47
CA MET A 26 -0.92 -10.37 8.25
C MET A 26 0.37 -10.50 7.44
N VAL A 27 1.10 -9.40 7.24
CA VAL A 27 2.38 -9.42 6.52
C VAL A 27 3.46 -10.19 7.27
N ASP A 28 3.47 -10.17 8.60
CA ASP A 28 4.40 -10.97 9.41
C ASP A 28 4.25 -12.48 9.20
N LYS A 29 3.07 -12.94 8.79
CA LYS A 29 2.86 -14.34 8.38
C LYS A 29 3.47 -14.68 7.04
N PHE A 30 3.46 -13.74 6.10
CA PHE A 30 4.16 -13.94 4.84
C PHE A 30 5.68 -13.84 4.97
N ALA A 31 6.17 -13.02 5.90
CA ALA A 31 7.59 -12.91 6.21
C ALA A 31 8.17 -14.19 6.84
N GLU A 32 7.33 -15.12 7.31
CA GLU A 32 7.75 -16.45 7.80
C GLU A 32 8.32 -17.34 6.68
N TYR A 33 7.94 -17.08 5.43
CA TYR A 33 8.38 -17.88 4.28
C TYR A 33 9.80 -17.50 3.86
N THR A 34 10.70 -18.49 3.95
CA THR A 34 12.09 -18.38 3.50
C THR A 34 12.43 -19.48 2.49
N HIS A 35 13.34 -19.17 1.58
CA HIS A 35 13.97 -20.16 0.72
C HIS A 35 14.89 -21.06 1.54
N THR A 36 15.36 -22.17 0.95
CA THR A 36 16.26 -23.11 1.65
C THR A 36 17.59 -22.51 2.10
N ASP A 37 18.01 -21.38 1.51
CA ASP A 37 19.20 -20.64 1.90
C ASP A 37 18.93 -19.59 3.00
N GLY A 38 17.68 -19.52 3.50
CA GLY A 38 17.26 -18.58 4.53
C GLY A 38 16.88 -17.19 4.01
N THR A 39 16.96 -16.94 2.71
CA THR A 39 16.52 -15.65 2.14
C THR A 39 14.99 -15.55 2.15
N ALA A 40 14.48 -14.33 2.31
CA ALA A 40 13.04 -14.10 2.36
C ALA A 40 12.40 -14.37 0.98
N VAL A 41 11.27 -15.09 0.98
CA VAL A 41 10.51 -15.37 -0.24
C VAL A 41 9.80 -14.11 -0.75
N TYR A 42 9.31 -13.28 0.17
CA TYR A 42 8.58 -12.05 -0.15
C TYR A 42 9.21 -10.85 0.53
N ASN A 43 9.26 -9.72 -0.17
CA ASN A 43 9.64 -8.45 0.43
C ASN A 43 8.50 -7.95 1.32
N CYS A 44 8.68 -8.07 2.64
CA CYS A 44 7.66 -7.73 3.62
C CYS A 44 8.02 -6.44 4.36
N LEU A 45 7.08 -5.49 4.38
CA LEU A 45 7.20 -4.18 5.00
C LEU A 45 6.05 -3.96 6.00
N ALA A 46 6.34 -3.29 7.12
CA ALA A 46 5.35 -3.03 8.17
C ALA A 46 5.38 -1.56 8.57
N LEU A 47 4.23 -0.90 8.51
CA LEU A 47 4.05 0.48 8.97
C LEU A 47 2.96 0.56 10.04
N ASN A 48 3.27 1.20 11.16
CA ASN A 48 2.30 1.46 12.21
C ASN A 48 2.51 2.86 12.85
N SER A 49 1.52 3.33 13.60
CA SER A 49 1.58 4.59 14.34
C SER A 49 2.28 4.46 15.70
N ASN A 50 2.48 3.24 16.19
CA ASN A 50 3.00 2.95 17.52
C ASN A 50 4.13 1.90 17.43
N ASP A 51 5.19 2.10 18.21
CA ASP A 51 6.34 1.20 18.27
C ASP A 51 6.00 -0.13 18.95
N GLY A 52 5.13 -0.09 19.97
CA GLY A 52 4.75 -1.29 20.74
C GLY A 52 4.16 -2.40 19.87
N ASP A 53 3.27 -2.04 18.94
CA ASP A 53 2.67 -3.00 18.02
C ASP A 53 3.69 -3.62 17.05
N LEU A 54 4.74 -2.88 16.68
CA LEU A 54 5.81 -3.38 15.80
C LEU A 54 6.78 -4.28 16.56
N ALA A 55 6.93 -4.07 17.88
CA ALA A 55 7.76 -4.92 18.73
C ALA A 55 7.24 -6.37 18.79
N GLU A 56 5.94 -6.58 18.58
CA GLU A 56 5.30 -7.90 18.59
C GLU A 56 5.55 -8.72 17.31
N LEU A 57 6.02 -8.10 16.23
CA LEU A 57 6.29 -8.79 14.96
C LEU A 57 7.52 -9.69 15.09
N LYS A 58 7.41 -10.91 14.58
CA LYS A 58 8.44 -11.96 14.76
C LYS A 58 9.34 -12.12 13.54
N ASN A 59 8.81 -11.90 12.35
CA ASN A 59 9.42 -12.32 11.10
C ASN A 59 9.78 -11.13 10.18
N VAL A 60 9.00 -10.04 10.19
CA VAL A 60 9.36 -8.84 9.42
C VAL A 60 10.69 -8.28 9.93
N PRO A 61 11.72 -8.09 9.09
CA PRO A 61 13.00 -7.53 9.54
C PRO A 61 12.84 -6.15 10.18
N LYS A 62 13.59 -5.86 11.24
CA LYS A 62 13.49 -4.55 11.94
C LYS A 62 13.78 -3.36 11.02
N SER A 63 14.65 -3.53 10.02
CA SER A 63 14.92 -2.53 8.97
C SER A 63 13.71 -2.20 8.07
N ASN A 64 12.70 -3.07 8.07
CA ASN A 64 11.49 -2.98 7.27
C ASN A 64 10.27 -2.59 8.11
N GLN A 65 10.47 -2.31 9.40
CA GLN A 65 9.43 -1.84 10.31
C GLN A 65 9.54 -0.32 10.48
N VAL A 66 8.48 0.40 10.16
CA VAL A 66 8.43 1.87 10.23
C VAL A 66 7.32 2.31 11.17
N SER A 67 7.70 3.11 12.16
CA SER A 67 6.78 3.74 13.10
C SER A 67 6.62 5.21 12.79
N LEU A 68 5.37 5.68 12.72
CA LEU A 68 5.04 7.10 12.63
C LEU A 68 5.14 7.84 13.98
N LYS A 69 5.40 7.14 15.09
CA LYS A 69 5.55 7.73 16.44
C LYS A 69 4.39 8.63 16.89
N LEU A 70 3.16 8.27 16.53
CA LEU A 70 1.95 9.02 16.87
C LEU A 70 1.25 8.50 18.14
N GLY A 71 1.80 7.48 18.80
CA GLY A 71 1.24 6.91 20.04
C GLY A 71 -0.04 6.09 19.86
N GLY A 72 -0.41 5.77 18.61
CA GLY A 72 -1.67 5.09 18.30
C GLY A 72 -2.80 6.06 17.96
N LEU A 73 -3.56 5.78 16.89
CA LEU A 73 -4.62 6.67 16.40
C LEU A 73 -6.04 6.24 16.84
N GLY A 74 -6.14 5.34 17.82
CA GLY A 74 -7.41 4.90 18.38
C GLY A 74 -8.33 4.22 17.34
N LYS A 75 -9.64 4.44 17.45
CA LYS A 75 -10.68 3.78 16.65
C LYS A 75 -11.58 4.74 15.86
N ASN A 76 -11.12 5.98 15.66
CA ASN A 76 -11.82 6.98 14.86
C ASN A 76 -10.98 7.32 13.62
N PRO A 77 -11.31 6.76 12.44
CA PRO A 77 -10.57 6.99 11.20
C PRO A 77 -10.50 8.47 10.78
N GLU A 78 -11.59 9.23 10.93
CA GLU A 78 -11.62 10.64 10.52
C GLU A 78 -10.66 11.51 11.36
N ARG A 79 -10.64 11.28 12.68
CA ARG A 79 -9.68 11.92 13.57
C ARG A 79 -8.25 11.47 13.27
N ALA A 80 -8.06 10.18 13.00
CA ALA A 80 -6.75 9.63 12.64
C ALA A 80 -6.18 10.25 11.36
N VAL A 81 -7.02 10.47 10.35
CA VAL A 81 -6.64 11.18 9.12
C VAL A 81 -6.25 12.62 9.41
N LYS A 82 -7.03 13.35 10.23
CA LYS A 82 -6.68 14.73 10.60
C LYS A 82 -5.35 14.83 11.35
N VAL A 83 -5.11 13.92 12.30
CA VAL A 83 -3.83 13.87 13.04
C VAL A 83 -2.67 13.64 12.07
N LEU A 84 -2.81 12.65 11.17
CA LEU A 84 -1.81 12.36 10.15
C LEU A 84 -1.58 13.55 9.21
N ASP A 85 -2.64 14.21 8.75
CA ASP A 85 -2.55 15.38 7.85
C ASP A 85 -1.94 16.61 8.53
N SER A 86 -2.10 16.75 9.85
CA SER A 86 -1.52 17.85 10.64
C SER A 86 -0.08 17.63 11.09
N ASN A 87 0.44 16.40 10.96
CA ASN A 87 1.79 16.04 11.41
C ASN A 87 2.73 15.86 10.21
N GLU A 88 3.54 16.89 9.94
CA GLU A 88 4.45 16.90 8.78
C GLU A 88 5.51 15.79 8.84
N GLU A 89 6.06 15.47 10.02
CA GLU A 89 7.04 14.38 10.18
C GLU A 89 6.42 13.02 9.79
N ALA A 90 5.20 12.76 10.24
CA ALA A 90 4.50 11.51 9.93
C ALA A 90 4.15 11.42 8.44
N LYS A 91 3.79 12.54 7.80
CA LYS A 91 3.53 12.60 6.36
C LYS A 91 4.79 12.35 5.54
N GLU A 92 5.88 13.04 5.88
CA GLU A 92 7.17 12.86 5.21
C GLU A 92 7.65 11.42 5.34
N LYS A 93 7.58 10.86 6.54
CA LYS A 93 7.96 9.46 6.78
C LYS A 93 7.09 8.44 6.05
N LEU A 94 5.77 8.67 5.99
CA LEU A 94 4.88 7.83 5.20
C LEU A 94 5.25 7.92 3.71
N LYS A 95 5.53 9.13 3.23
CA LYS A 95 5.94 9.36 1.85
C LYS A 95 7.24 8.65 1.53
N GLU A 96 8.30 8.87 2.30
CA GLU A 96 9.59 8.17 2.15
C GLU A 96 9.41 6.65 2.17
N PHE A 97 8.58 6.14 3.09
CA PHE A 97 8.28 4.72 3.15
C PHE A 97 7.67 4.20 1.84
N ILE A 98 6.69 4.92 1.29
CA ILE A 98 6.04 4.54 0.04
C ILE A 98 6.95 4.71 -1.17
N THR A 99 7.72 5.78 -1.26
CA THR A 99 8.53 6.09 -2.46
C THR A 99 9.87 5.36 -2.50
N GLU A 100 10.46 5.05 -1.33
CA GLU A 100 11.81 4.47 -1.26
C GLU A 100 11.83 2.99 -0.85
N ARG A 101 10.88 2.55 -0.02
CA ARG A 101 10.90 1.19 0.57
C ARG A 101 10.02 0.22 -0.18
N VAL A 102 8.85 0.67 -0.64
CA VAL A 102 7.98 -0.14 -1.49
C VAL A 102 8.64 -0.24 -2.86
N ARG A 103 9.38 -1.33 -3.09
CA ARG A 103 10.07 -1.56 -4.36
C ARG A 103 9.08 -2.16 -5.36
N PRO A 104 8.70 -1.46 -6.44
CA PRO A 104 7.85 -2.03 -7.47
C PRO A 104 8.64 -2.89 -8.47
N THR A 105 9.84 -3.35 -8.10
CA THR A 105 10.59 -4.33 -8.91
C THR A 105 9.93 -5.70 -8.89
N ASP A 106 9.07 -5.95 -7.89
CA ASP A 106 8.21 -7.12 -7.82
C ASP A 106 6.98 -6.94 -8.72
N GLU A 107 6.47 -8.05 -9.27
CA GLU A 107 5.37 -8.06 -10.23
C GLU A 107 4.04 -7.53 -9.66
N LEU A 108 3.87 -7.61 -8.33
CA LEU A 108 2.68 -7.14 -7.65
C LEU A 108 3.01 -6.53 -6.28
N VAL A 109 2.42 -5.38 -5.99
CA VAL A 109 2.46 -4.75 -4.66
C VAL A 109 1.11 -4.99 -3.98
N LEU A 110 1.12 -5.53 -2.76
CA LEU A 110 -0.07 -5.80 -1.97
C LEU A 110 -0.09 -4.96 -0.69
N PHE A 111 -1.14 -4.17 -0.51
CA PHE A 111 -1.36 -3.38 0.70
C PHE A 111 -2.38 -4.07 1.61
N PHE A 112 -1.97 -4.33 2.85
CA PHE A 112 -2.72 -5.05 3.86
C PHE A 112 -3.15 -4.12 4.99
N ALA A 113 -4.45 -4.07 5.32
CA ALA A 113 -4.92 -3.32 6.49
C ALA A 113 -6.15 -3.96 7.14
N GLY A 114 -6.31 -3.73 8.44
CA GLY A 114 -7.59 -3.89 9.11
C GLY A 114 -8.34 -2.57 9.11
N LEU A 115 -9.52 -2.57 8.49
CA LEU A 115 -10.40 -1.41 8.48
C LEU A 115 -11.16 -1.28 9.81
N GLY A 116 -11.51 -0.05 10.17
CA GLY A 116 -12.23 0.27 11.40
C GLY A 116 -11.36 0.65 12.59
N GLY A 117 -10.09 0.28 12.59
CA GLY A 117 -9.09 0.94 13.45
C GLY A 117 -8.71 2.31 12.89
N GLY A 118 -8.28 3.24 13.75
CA GLY A 118 -7.82 4.57 13.34
C GLY A 118 -6.57 4.48 12.47
N THR A 119 -5.54 3.75 12.93
CA THR A 119 -4.26 3.66 12.22
C THR A 119 -4.36 2.92 10.90
N GLY A 120 -4.86 1.68 10.90
CA GLY A 120 -4.91 0.86 9.68
C GLY A 120 -5.73 1.54 8.58
N THR A 121 -6.86 2.15 8.93
CA THR A 121 -7.72 2.87 7.97
C THR A 121 -7.07 4.15 7.46
N SER A 122 -6.50 4.99 8.33
CA SER A 122 -5.93 6.27 7.88
C SER A 122 -4.66 6.08 7.05
N THR A 123 -3.77 5.17 7.45
CA THR A 123 -2.48 4.99 6.77
C THR A 123 -2.63 4.28 5.45
N ILE A 124 -3.54 3.30 5.29
CA ILE A 124 -3.74 2.65 3.98
C ILE A 124 -4.30 3.64 2.93
N ILE A 125 -5.22 4.53 3.33
CA ILE A 125 -5.78 5.54 2.41
C ILE A 125 -4.66 6.45 1.92
N LYS A 126 -3.87 7.03 2.84
CA LYS A 126 -2.78 7.93 2.50
C LYS A 126 -1.67 7.22 1.72
N ALA A 127 -1.39 5.96 2.04
CA ALA A 127 -0.44 5.15 1.30
C ALA A 127 -0.89 4.91 -0.16
N ILE A 128 -2.17 4.62 -0.39
CA ILE A 128 -2.72 4.47 -1.76
C ILE A 128 -2.60 5.78 -2.53
N GLU A 129 -2.94 6.91 -1.90
CA GLU A 129 -2.85 8.24 -2.50
C GLU A 129 -1.41 8.57 -2.90
N GLU A 130 -0.44 8.36 -1.99
CA GLU A 130 0.96 8.65 -2.22
C GLU A 130 1.57 7.71 -3.27
N PHE A 131 1.27 6.40 -3.18
CA PHE A 131 1.76 5.42 -4.14
C PHE A 131 1.25 5.75 -5.54
N SER A 132 -0.05 6.04 -5.67
CA SER A 132 -0.65 6.44 -6.94
C SER A 132 -0.04 7.75 -7.44
N ALA A 133 0.19 8.73 -6.57
CA ALA A 133 0.79 10.01 -6.93
C ALA A 133 2.21 9.87 -7.45
N PHE A 134 3.01 9.02 -6.84
CA PHE A 134 4.42 8.83 -7.20
C PHE A 134 4.60 7.89 -8.40
N HIS A 135 3.92 6.74 -8.42
CA HIS A 135 4.12 5.72 -9.45
C HIS A 135 3.18 5.85 -10.66
N ASN A 136 1.88 6.07 -10.43
CA ASN A 136 0.87 5.89 -11.48
C ASN A 136 0.45 7.21 -12.15
N LYS A 137 0.32 8.31 -11.40
CA LYS A 137 -0.08 9.62 -11.96
C LYS A 137 0.90 10.14 -13.02
N PRO A 138 2.23 9.99 -12.91
CA PRO A 138 3.14 10.41 -13.98
C PRO A 138 2.90 9.66 -15.30
N VAL A 139 2.63 8.36 -15.22
CA VAL A 139 2.30 7.49 -16.37
C VAL A 139 0.99 7.94 -17.01
N ILE A 140 -0.06 8.12 -16.21
CA ILE A 140 -1.37 8.63 -16.69
C ILE A 140 -1.24 10.00 -17.33
N ARG A 141 -0.44 10.91 -16.74
CA ARG A 141 -0.19 12.24 -17.30
C ARG A 141 0.45 12.18 -18.68
N GLN A 142 1.41 11.29 -18.88
CA GLN A 142 2.03 11.10 -20.19
C GLN A 142 1.03 10.58 -21.22
N GLU A 143 0.13 9.66 -20.85
CA GLU A 143 -0.94 9.21 -21.76
C GLU A 143 -1.95 10.31 -22.06
N LEU A 144 -2.31 11.14 -21.07
CA LEU A 144 -3.16 12.32 -21.30
C LEU A 144 -2.51 13.30 -22.28
N GLN A 145 -1.18 13.51 -22.19
CA GLN A 145 -0.45 14.36 -23.14
C GLN A 145 -0.47 13.78 -24.55
N LYS A 146 -0.33 12.46 -24.72
CA LYS A 146 -0.45 11.80 -26.03
C LYS A 146 -1.87 11.95 -26.60
N VAL A 147 -2.89 11.73 -25.78
CA VAL A 147 -4.29 11.94 -26.18
C VAL A 147 -4.53 13.39 -26.61
N ALA A 148 -3.97 14.37 -25.89
CA ALA A 148 -4.08 15.78 -26.25
C ALA A 148 -3.43 16.16 -27.60
N GLN A 149 -2.49 15.36 -28.08
CA GLN A 149 -1.87 15.52 -29.40
C GLN A 149 -2.70 14.89 -30.53
N LEU A 150 -3.55 13.91 -30.20
CA LEU A 150 -4.33 13.13 -31.18
C LEU A 150 -5.73 13.70 -31.43
N TYR A 151 -6.30 14.45 -30.48
CA TYR A 151 -7.67 14.94 -30.55
C TYR A 151 -7.75 16.47 -30.39
N PRO A 152 -8.72 17.14 -31.04
CA PRO A 152 -8.94 18.57 -30.85
C PRO A 152 -9.29 18.91 -29.40
N MET A 153 -8.71 20.00 -28.88
CA MET A 153 -8.96 20.44 -27.49
C MET A 153 -10.44 20.72 -27.18
N ALA A 154 -11.22 21.13 -28.18
CA ALA A 154 -12.67 21.32 -28.02
C ALA A 154 -13.40 20.00 -27.73
N GLU A 155 -13.03 18.92 -28.43
CA GLU A 155 -13.60 17.59 -28.20
C GLU A 155 -13.20 17.07 -26.82
N ILE A 156 -11.93 17.26 -26.43
CA ILE A 156 -11.41 16.85 -25.12
C ILE A 156 -12.17 17.54 -23.99
N LYS A 157 -12.36 18.86 -24.09
CA LYS A 157 -13.09 19.63 -23.08
C LYS A 157 -14.56 19.23 -22.99
N ALA A 158 -15.19 18.89 -24.11
CA ALA A 158 -16.57 18.43 -24.14
C ALA A 158 -16.74 17.01 -23.56
N ASN A 159 -15.70 16.16 -23.62
CA ASN A 159 -15.77 14.75 -23.25
C ASN A 159 -14.64 14.32 -22.29
N GLN A 160 -14.36 15.11 -21.25
CA GLN A 160 -13.21 14.89 -20.36
C GLN A 160 -13.16 13.48 -19.77
N ALA A 161 -14.30 12.94 -19.34
CA ALA A 161 -14.38 11.59 -18.76
C ALA A 161 -13.97 10.48 -19.76
N LYS A 162 -14.34 10.62 -21.04
CA LYS A 162 -13.97 9.69 -22.11
C LYS A 162 -12.45 9.66 -22.27
N PHE A 163 -11.83 10.82 -22.39
CA PHE A 163 -10.39 10.91 -22.62
C PHE A 163 -9.55 10.57 -21.39
N ALA A 164 -10.05 10.88 -20.19
CA ALA A 164 -9.45 10.41 -18.95
C ALA A 164 -9.45 8.88 -18.88
N ARG A 165 -10.56 8.24 -19.27
CA ARG A 165 -10.67 6.78 -19.34
C ARG A 165 -9.71 6.18 -20.37
N ILE A 166 -9.64 6.73 -21.58
CA ILE A 166 -8.71 6.26 -22.63
C ILE A 166 -7.27 6.36 -22.14
N ALA A 167 -6.87 7.50 -21.58
CA ALA A 167 -5.52 7.67 -21.07
C ALA A 167 -5.20 6.69 -19.92
N PHE A 168 -6.18 6.40 -19.06
CA PHE A 168 -6.04 5.44 -17.98
C PHE A 168 -5.93 3.99 -18.49
N GLU A 169 -6.77 3.58 -19.44
CA GLU A 169 -6.70 2.26 -20.08
C GLU A 169 -5.35 2.06 -20.79
N ASN A 170 -4.91 3.06 -21.57
CA ASN A 170 -3.59 3.04 -22.19
C ASN A 170 -2.47 2.97 -21.15
N ALA A 171 -2.62 3.64 -20.01
CA ALA A 171 -1.62 3.61 -18.95
C ALA A 171 -1.51 2.21 -18.34
N ILE A 172 -2.63 1.50 -18.10
CA ILE A 172 -2.64 0.15 -17.53
C ILE A 172 -1.92 -0.87 -18.43
N GLU A 173 -1.97 -0.68 -19.74
CA GLU A 173 -1.29 -1.55 -20.72
C GLU A 173 0.24 -1.31 -20.76
N ARG A 174 0.72 -0.24 -20.13
CA ARG A 174 2.16 0.04 -20.06
C ARG A 174 2.82 -0.78 -18.95
N LYS A 175 4.05 -1.24 -19.24
CA LYS A 175 4.87 -2.01 -18.28
C LYS A 175 5.31 -1.20 -17.06
N ASP A 176 5.37 0.13 -17.16
CA ASP A 176 5.78 1.03 -16.08
C ASP A 176 4.60 1.53 -15.25
N PHE A 177 3.37 1.10 -15.54
CA PHE A 177 2.23 1.27 -14.64
C PHE A 177 2.21 0.14 -13.61
N ILE A 178 2.21 0.51 -12.34
CA ILE A 178 2.34 -0.48 -11.27
C ILE A 178 0.96 -0.81 -10.71
N LYS A 179 0.59 -2.09 -10.81
CA LYS A 179 -0.65 -2.62 -10.24
C LYS A 179 -0.47 -2.84 -8.75
N MET A 180 -1.43 -2.32 -7.99
CA MET A 180 -1.53 -2.52 -6.54
C MET A 180 -2.75 -3.37 -6.23
N GLY A 181 -2.57 -4.43 -5.45
CA GLY A 181 -3.67 -5.14 -4.81
C GLY A 181 -3.91 -4.62 -3.40
N ILE A 182 -5.19 -4.64 -2.99
CA ILE A 182 -5.61 -4.21 -1.66
C ILE A 182 -6.24 -5.41 -0.97
N VAL A 183 -5.69 -5.79 0.19
CA VAL A 183 -6.21 -6.85 1.05
C VAL A 183 -6.65 -6.23 2.36
N VAL A 184 -7.96 -6.11 2.55
CA VAL A 184 -8.52 -5.47 3.74
C VAL A 184 -9.42 -6.42 4.50
N THR A 185 -9.33 -6.35 5.82
CA THR A 185 -10.30 -7.01 6.71
C THR A 185 -11.27 -5.99 7.27
N LEU A 186 -12.55 -6.34 7.28
CA LEU A 186 -13.62 -5.57 7.90
C LEU A 186 -14.11 -6.33 9.13
N PRO A 187 -14.24 -5.68 10.29
CA PRO A 187 -14.90 -6.29 11.43
C PRO A 187 -16.38 -6.49 11.11
N VAL A 188 -16.86 -7.73 11.22
CA VAL A 188 -18.25 -8.12 10.88
C VAL A 188 -19.18 -8.18 12.11
N ARG A 189 -18.67 -7.87 13.31
CA ARG A 189 -19.43 -7.91 14.55
C ARG A 189 -19.77 -6.50 15.04
N ALA A 190 -20.69 -6.42 15.99
CA ALA A 190 -21.10 -5.19 16.72
C ALA A 190 -19.96 -4.64 17.61
N ASP A 191 -18.72 -4.68 17.15
CA ASP A 191 -17.48 -4.17 17.72
C ASP A 191 -16.58 -3.53 16.64
N GLY A 192 -17.11 -3.36 15.41
CA GLY A 192 -16.41 -2.85 14.23
C GLY A 192 -16.22 -1.33 14.15
N PRO A 193 -15.82 -0.79 12.96
CA PRO A 193 -15.66 0.64 12.73
C PRO A 193 -16.88 1.37 13.28
N ASP A 194 -16.65 2.38 14.12
CA ASP A 194 -17.68 3.18 14.81
C ASP A 194 -18.41 2.56 16.00
N VAL A 195 -18.27 1.28 16.31
CA VAL A 195 -18.96 0.69 17.48
C VAL A 195 -18.35 1.13 18.82
N LEU A 196 -17.21 1.82 18.78
CA LEU A 196 -16.56 2.45 19.93
C LEU A 196 -16.56 3.99 19.86
N ARG A 197 -17.44 4.57 19.02
CA ARG A 197 -17.89 5.96 19.21
C ARG A 197 -18.75 5.99 20.49
N LYS A 198 -18.09 6.08 21.64
CA LYS A 198 -18.70 6.67 22.83
C LYS A 198 -18.44 8.18 22.80
#